data_AF-A0A8I6YIR9-F1
#
_entry.id   AF-A0A8I6YIR9-F1
#
_cell.length_a   1.000
_cell.length_b   1.000
_cell.length_c   1.000
_cell.angle_alpha   90.00
_cell.angle_beta   90.00
_cell.angle_gamma   90.00
#
_symmetry.space_group_name_H-M   'P 1'
#
loop_
_entity.id
_entity.type
_entity.pdbx_description
1 polymer ?
#
loop_
_entity_poly.entity_id
_entity_poly.type
_entity_poly.pdbx_seq_one_letter_code
_entity_poly.pdbx_strand_id
1 'polypeptide(L)'
;MAFPTSPGSSISSYGSTLTLSSCPSSYISVGSSNPSSLTAGTGLVAPAGRAGDHSPALAATAAPEFTQGKKLQQHQDPPESEARFPKQEINGWEHPYLCSPSKQLKNVSTSIKEISRWARSSSGVKVNSNIRLLESVLSLIQVVTSAAPHPDHIVDMIRVHDALANLLLVLPKNIVPFLVQNFSPIVDELDPKRGAPLSVRFEKTLHDLRRSIRSGLQVLNVKIFDYTSEVVPQGGGVHEITKYLLKYIMSLLDNGRSLKIILVSDEQDAVVAMETLQDVVATLICHLEIMLEKESHRYKDAGLKQMFMVNNVNFLLHQVECSEIRYLLGDDWVLKHRDQLKDHISRFINISWESVMCCFHVKTNKISIFSSLPTLQIFNLEFEKTYSTQKTWKVENPLLRSNMRKSVSEKLVQAYTTYLENHKNKAPKLMKYTPEDLEELLSDLFEG
;
A
#
# COMPACT_ATOMS: atom_id res chain seq x y z
N MET A 1 -59.41 16.39 -24.75
CA MET A 1 -58.42 16.07 -25.80
C MET A 1 -57.13 15.61 -25.13
N ALA A 2 -56.63 14.44 -25.57
CA ALA A 2 -55.25 13.94 -25.60
C ALA A 2 -54.36 13.82 -24.32
N PHE A 3 -53.97 12.57 -24.05
CA PHE A 3 -52.68 12.04 -23.52
C PHE A 3 -51.55 12.16 -24.60
N PRO A 4 -50.29 11.61 -24.49
CA PRO A 4 -49.38 11.17 -23.38
C PRO A 4 -47.86 11.51 -23.56
N THR A 5 -46.98 11.18 -22.58
CA THR A 5 -45.76 10.31 -22.64
C THR A 5 -44.60 10.68 -21.67
N SER A 6 -44.02 9.64 -21.06
CA SER A 6 -42.69 9.51 -20.41
C SER A 6 -41.84 8.57 -21.31
N PRO A 7 -40.57 8.16 -21.07
CA PRO A 7 -39.57 8.50 -20.03
C PRO A 7 -38.13 8.77 -20.58
N GLY A 8 -37.21 9.18 -19.71
CA GLY A 8 -35.76 9.23 -19.99
C GLY A 8 -34.97 8.83 -18.75
N SER A 9 -34.30 7.69 -18.84
CA SER A 9 -33.44 7.01 -17.87
C SER A 9 -32.40 7.91 -17.21
N SER A 10 -32.42 8.02 -15.87
CA SER A 10 -31.26 8.44 -15.08
C SER A 10 -30.39 7.23 -14.78
N ILE A 11 -29.32 7.10 -15.56
CA ILE A 11 -28.14 6.29 -15.21
C ILE A 11 -27.52 6.97 -13.98
N SER A 12 -27.68 6.34 -12.82
CA SER A 12 -26.90 6.70 -11.63
C SER A 12 -25.44 6.33 -11.89
N SER A 13 -24.65 7.34 -12.23
CA SER A 13 -23.19 7.24 -12.16
C SER A 13 -22.79 7.15 -10.69
N TYR A 14 -22.49 5.94 -10.20
CA TYR A 14 -21.72 5.79 -8.98
C TYR A 14 -20.26 6.16 -9.27
N GLY A 15 -20.02 7.47 -9.38
CA GLY A 15 -18.67 8.03 -9.26
C GLY A 15 -18.22 7.83 -7.82
N SER A 16 -17.29 6.90 -7.60
CA SER A 16 -16.63 6.71 -6.32
C SER A 16 -15.68 7.89 -6.11
N THR A 17 -16.18 8.98 -5.56
CA THR A 17 -15.32 10.04 -5.02
C THR A 17 -14.80 9.55 -3.68
N LEU A 18 -13.54 9.11 -3.62
CA LEU A 18 -12.82 9.05 -2.35
C LEU A 18 -12.91 10.45 -1.73
N THR A 19 -13.50 10.55 -0.54
CA THR A 19 -13.18 11.66 0.33
C THR A 19 -11.72 11.45 0.73
N LEU A 20 -10.79 12.21 0.14
CA LEU A 20 -9.37 12.37 0.50
C LEU A 20 -9.12 12.73 1.98
N SER A 21 -10.14 12.64 2.82
CA SER A 21 -10.15 13.02 4.22
C SER A 21 -9.14 12.23 5.07
N SER A 22 -8.67 11.05 4.64
CA SER A 22 -7.71 10.22 5.38
C SER A 22 -6.26 10.70 5.28
N CYS A 23 -5.95 11.53 4.29
CA CYS A 23 -4.61 12.11 4.13
C CYS A 23 -4.50 13.40 4.97
N PRO A 24 -3.33 13.71 5.56
CA PRO A 24 -3.08 14.97 6.23
C PRO A 24 -3.44 16.16 5.31
N SER A 25 -4.10 17.19 5.85
CA SER A 25 -4.60 18.34 5.09
C SER A 25 -3.53 19.07 4.26
N SER A 26 -2.25 18.89 4.58
CA SER A 26 -1.09 19.44 3.86
C SER A 26 -0.88 18.87 2.45
N TYR A 27 -1.49 17.74 2.09
CA TYR A 27 -1.29 17.07 0.79
C TYR A 27 -2.49 17.09 -0.16
N ILE A 28 -3.58 17.78 0.19
CA ILE A 28 -4.77 17.93 -0.69
C ILE A 28 -4.48 18.85 -1.91
N SER A 29 -3.31 19.49 -1.99
CA SER A 29 -3.01 20.49 -3.01
C SER A 29 -1.94 20.06 -4.03
N VAL A 30 -2.11 18.90 -4.69
CA VAL A 30 -1.46 18.64 -5.99
C VAL A 30 -2.44 17.87 -6.87
N GLY A 31 -3.25 18.59 -7.65
CA GLY A 31 -4.17 17.96 -8.59
C GLY A 31 -5.37 18.82 -9.00
N SER A 32 -5.14 20.08 -9.39
CA SER A 32 -6.15 20.86 -10.11
C SER A 32 -5.47 22.03 -10.82
N SER A 33 -5.04 21.79 -12.06
CA SER A 33 -4.73 22.86 -13.00
C SER A 33 -5.43 22.58 -14.31
N ASN A 34 -6.66 23.07 -14.41
CA ASN A 34 -7.27 23.49 -15.67
C ASN A 34 -8.25 24.64 -15.36
N PRO A 35 -7.96 25.87 -15.80
CA PRO A 35 -8.97 26.89 -15.94
C PRO A 35 -9.43 26.92 -17.40
N SER A 36 -10.62 26.40 -17.66
CA SER A 36 -11.38 26.73 -18.86
C SER A 36 -12.13 28.04 -18.61
N SER A 37 -11.75 29.12 -19.29
CA SER A 37 -12.61 30.31 -19.42
C SER A 37 -12.93 30.52 -20.90
N LEU A 38 -14.21 30.34 -21.23
CA LEU A 38 -14.83 30.80 -22.45
C LEU A 38 -14.68 32.32 -22.60
N THR A 39 -14.42 32.79 -23.82
CA THR A 39 -15.14 33.94 -24.37
C THR A 39 -15.27 33.79 -25.89
N ALA A 40 -16.48 34.12 -26.34
CA ALA A 40 -17.02 33.99 -27.69
C ALA A 40 -16.38 34.94 -28.73
N GLY A 41 -16.63 34.64 -30.01
CA GLY A 41 -16.66 35.69 -31.04
C GLY A 41 -16.28 35.25 -32.45
N THR A 42 -17.27 34.77 -33.20
CA THR A 42 -17.55 35.08 -34.62
C THR A 42 -16.47 34.93 -35.69
N GLY A 43 -16.81 34.16 -36.75
CA GLY A 43 -16.59 34.65 -38.12
C GLY A 43 -16.03 33.66 -39.15
N LEU A 44 -16.96 33.02 -39.88
CA LEU A 44 -17.00 32.95 -41.35
C LEU A 44 -15.98 32.09 -42.16
N VAL A 45 -16.59 31.18 -42.94
CA VAL A 45 -16.30 30.80 -44.35
C VAL A 45 -15.41 29.57 -44.60
N ALA A 46 -16.01 28.61 -45.30
CA ALA A 46 -15.44 27.38 -45.89
C ALA A 46 -15.03 27.65 -47.37
N PRO A 47 -14.79 26.66 -48.27
CA PRO A 47 -14.34 25.25 -48.15
C PRO A 47 -13.27 24.87 -49.25
N ALA A 48 -13.11 23.55 -49.48
CA ALA A 48 -12.55 22.85 -50.66
C ALA A 48 -11.04 22.57 -50.61
N GLY A 49 -10.49 21.45 -51.09
CA GLY A 49 -10.91 20.24 -51.81
C GLY A 49 -9.72 19.25 -51.69
N ARG A 50 -9.57 18.08 -52.31
CA ARG A 50 -10.32 17.19 -53.20
C ARG A 50 -9.28 16.13 -53.66
N ALA A 51 -9.69 14.85 -53.77
CA ALA A 51 -9.12 13.78 -54.61
C ALA A 51 -7.64 13.37 -54.38
N GLY A 52 -7.22 12.12 -54.54
CA GLY A 52 -7.76 10.87 -55.09
C GLY A 52 -6.57 9.88 -55.11
N ASP A 53 -6.59 8.66 -55.59
CA ASP A 53 -7.59 7.73 -56.11
C ASP A 53 -6.81 6.40 -56.35
N HIS A 54 -7.53 5.28 -56.49
CA HIS A 54 -7.11 4.02 -57.18
C HIS A 54 -6.18 2.97 -56.49
N SER A 55 -6.82 2.04 -55.75
CA SER A 55 -7.01 0.58 -56.03
C SER A 55 -6.59 -0.02 -57.41
N PRO A 56 -6.66 -1.36 -57.66
CA PRO A 56 -6.53 -2.58 -56.80
C PRO A 56 -5.85 -3.82 -57.49
N ALA A 57 -5.90 -4.98 -56.80
CA ALA A 57 -6.11 -6.36 -57.33
C ALA A 57 -4.91 -7.11 -57.98
N LEU A 58 -4.74 -8.45 -57.97
CA LEU A 58 -5.53 -9.65 -57.59
C LEU A 58 -4.59 -10.89 -57.71
N ALA A 59 -4.86 -11.96 -56.92
CA ALA A 59 -4.74 -13.41 -57.23
C ALA A 59 -3.39 -14.03 -57.72
N ALA A 60 -3.02 -15.30 -57.53
CA ALA A 60 -3.48 -16.47 -56.77
C ALA A 60 -2.44 -17.61 -56.95
N THR A 61 -2.58 -18.69 -56.16
CA THR A 61 -2.19 -20.10 -56.42
C THR A 61 -0.71 -20.51 -56.59
N ALA A 62 -0.23 -21.40 -55.70
CA ALA A 62 0.14 -22.80 -56.00
C ALA A 62 1.16 -23.37 -54.97
N ALA A 63 0.91 -24.59 -54.49
CA ALA A 63 1.88 -25.57 -53.97
C ALA A 63 1.88 -26.77 -54.96
N PRO A 64 2.73 -27.83 -54.87
CA PRO A 64 3.59 -28.31 -53.78
C PRO A 64 4.98 -28.88 -54.20
N GLU A 65 5.79 -29.37 -53.24
CA GLU A 65 6.52 -30.67 -53.23
C GLU A 65 7.85 -30.71 -52.43
N PHE A 66 8.13 -31.94 -51.94
CA PHE A 66 9.16 -32.49 -51.06
C PHE A 66 10.64 -32.16 -51.36
N THR A 67 11.49 -32.06 -50.30
CA THR A 67 12.49 -33.11 -49.92
C THR A 67 13.40 -32.71 -48.74
N GLN A 68 13.93 -33.76 -48.12
CA GLN A 68 14.82 -33.91 -46.95
C GLN A 68 15.95 -32.89 -46.72
N GLY A 69 16.25 -32.68 -45.43
CA GLY A 69 17.61 -32.94 -44.94
C GLY A 69 18.31 -31.84 -44.13
N LYS A 70 18.89 -32.29 -43.01
CA LYS A 70 20.01 -31.73 -42.24
C LYS A 70 19.74 -30.64 -41.19
N LYS A 71 20.61 -30.75 -40.20
CA LYS A 71 20.59 -30.32 -38.80
C LYS A 71 21.69 -29.26 -38.63
N LEU A 72 21.52 -28.42 -37.61
CA LEU A 72 22.50 -27.60 -36.89
C LEU A 72 22.75 -26.13 -37.29
N GLN A 73 22.73 -25.31 -36.23
CA GLN A 73 23.26 -23.96 -36.02
C GLN A 73 22.58 -22.78 -36.74
N GLN A 74 21.74 -22.03 -36.00
CA GLN A 74 22.14 -20.78 -35.34
C GLN A 74 20.97 -20.24 -34.52
N HIS A 75 21.14 -20.20 -33.19
CA HIS A 75 20.29 -19.46 -32.27
C HIS A 75 20.58 -17.97 -32.48
N GLN A 76 19.55 -17.20 -32.85
CA GLN A 76 19.55 -15.75 -32.77
C GLN A 76 18.37 -15.37 -31.87
N ASP A 77 18.71 -14.84 -30.70
CA ASP A 77 17.77 -14.39 -29.67
C ASP A 77 16.99 -13.14 -30.12
N PRO A 78 15.69 -13.02 -29.79
CA PRO A 78 15.02 -11.73 -29.62
C PRO A 78 15.17 -11.22 -28.16
N PRO A 79 14.99 -9.92 -27.92
CA PRO A 79 15.53 -9.22 -26.75
C PRO A 79 14.79 -9.56 -25.45
N GLU A 80 15.56 -9.48 -24.36
CA GLU A 80 15.19 -9.64 -22.96
C GLU A 80 13.85 -8.97 -22.61
N SER A 81 12.82 -9.78 -22.36
CA SER A 81 11.75 -9.40 -21.46
C SER A 81 12.19 -9.73 -20.03
N GLU A 82 12.75 -8.75 -19.32
CA GLU A 82 12.95 -8.83 -17.88
C GLU A 82 11.59 -8.82 -17.16
N ALA A 83 11.06 -10.01 -16.94
CA ALA A 83 10.18 -10.31 -15.82
C ALA A 83 10.60 -11.68 -15.30
N ARG A 84 11.49 -11.68 -14.30
CA ARG A 84 11.78 -12.87 -13.50
C ARG A 84 11.85 -12.50 -12.03
N PHE A 85 10.90 -13.01 -11.26
CA PHE A 85 11.20 -13.52 -9.94
C PHE A 85 10.58 -14.90 -9.76
N PRO A 86 11.42 -15.92 -9.46
CA PRO A 86 10.91 -17.01 -8.64
C PRO A 86 11.81 -17.29 -7.42
N LYS A 87 11.11 -17.37 -6.27
CA LYS A 87 11.31 -18.24 -5.09
C LYS A 87 12.68 -18.29 -4.42
N GLN A 88 12.80 -17.76 -3.20
CA GLN A 88 13.05 -18.55 -1.97
C GLN A 88 13.17 -17.69 -0.69
N GLU A 89 12.50 -18.20 0.35
CA GLU A 89 12.84 -18.26 1.78
C GLU A 89 13.45 -17.08 2.56
N ILE A 90 12.64 -16.60 3.51
CA ILE A 90 12.94 -16.48 4.95
C ILE A 90 14.28 -15.82 5.31
N ASN A 91 14.16 -14.56 5.73
CA ASN A 91 15.14 -13.68 6.40
C ASN A 91 15.89 -12.70 5.49
N GLY A 92 15.20 -11.61 5.12
CA GLY A 92 15.85 -10.33 4.85
C GLY A 92 16.15 -10.07 3.38
N TRP A 93 15.94 -8.80 3.03
CA TRP A 93 16.29 -8.09 1.81
C TRP A 93 17.77 -8.24 1.44
N GLU A 94 18.18 -9.40 0.93
CA GLU A 94 19.54 -9.61 0.43
C GLU A 94 19.52 -10.03 -1.05
N HIS A 95 19.99 -9.12 -1.89
CA HIS A 95 20.38 -9.42 -3.27
C HIS A 95 21.72 -10.18 -3.27
N PRO A 96 21.86 -11.30 -4.00
CA PRO A 96 22.92 -12.30 -3.81
C PRO A 96 24.36 -11.88 -4.17
N TYR A 97 24.61 -10.62 -4.56
CA TYR A 97 25.93 -10.18 -5.04
C TYR A 97 26.49 -8.91 -4.39
N LEU A 98 25.86 -8.40 -3.33
CA LEU A 98 26.38 -7.28 -2.55
C LEU A 98 26.21 -7.59 -1.07
N CYS A 99 27.27 -7.51 -0.27
CA CYS A 99 27.10 -7.40 1.19
C CYS A 99 26.13 -6.24 1.45
N SER A 100 24.88 -6.55 1.86
CA SER A 100 23.82 -5.55 1.99
C SER A 100 24.32 -4.34 2.81
N PRO A 101 24.24 -3.09 2.30
CA PRO A 101 24.69 -1.91 3.05
C PRO A 101 24.03 -1.80 4.44
N SER A 102 22.86 -2.40 4.64
CA SER A 102 22.19 -2.55 5.93
C SER A 102 23.01 -3.40 6.94
N LYS A 103 23.66 -4.49 6.51
CA LYS A 103 24.55 -5.29 7.37
C LYS A 103 25.81 -4.49 7.76
N GLN A 104 26.36 -3.71 6.84
CA GLN A 104 27.48 -2.83 7.14
C GLN A 104 27.09 -1.72 8.14
N LEU A 105 25.93 -1.08 7.96
CA LEU A 105 25.41 -0.07 8.89
C LEU A 105 25.12 -0.63 10.29
N LYS A 106 24.65 -1.87 10.41
CA LYS A 106 24.50 -2.55 11.71
C LYS A 106 25.85 -2.73 12.41
N ASN A 107 26.88 -3.14 11.68
CA ASN A 107 28.23 -3.25 12.21
C ASN A 107 28.76 -1.88 12.63
N VAL A 108 28.52 -0.84 11.83
CA VAL A 108 28.88 0.54 12.16
C VAL A 108 28.23 0.99 13.47
N SER A 109 26.91 0.82 13.63
CA SER A 109 26.20 1.18 14.86
C SER A 109 26.78 0.44 16.08
N THR A 110 27.12 -0.84 15.91
CA THR A 110 27.73 -1.66 16.97
C THR A 110 29.12 -1.15 17.35
N SER A 111 29.98 -0.86 16.38
CA SER A 111 31.31 -0.28 16.59
C SER A 111 31.24 1.07 17.32
N ILE A 112 30.31 1.95 16.93
CA ILE A 112 30.11 3.24 17.61
C ILE A 112 29.70 3.04 19.08
N LYS A 113 28.81 2.08 19.35
CA LYS A 113 28.39 1.74 20.73
C LYS A 113 29.54 1.19 21.56
N GLU A 114 30.42 0.39 20.97
CA GLU A 114 31.64 -0.10 21.62
C GLU A 114 32.61 1.02 21.97
N ILE A 115 32.86 1.93 21.03
CA ILE A 115 33.67 3.14 21.26
C ILE A 115 33.04 4.00 22.37
N SER A 116 31.72 4.16 22.36
CA SER A 116 31.00 4.91 23.40
C SER A 116 31.14 4.27 24.79
N ARG A 117 31.05 2.93 24.88
CA ARG A 117 31.30 2.18 26.13
C ARG A 117 32.74 2.34 26.60
N TRP A 118 33.70 2.22 25.70
CA TRP A 118 35.10 2.47 26.00
C TRP A 118 35.33 3.90 26.52
N ALA A 119 34.76 4.91 25.86
CA ALA A 119 34.89 6.31 26.23
C ALA A 119 34.30 6.62 27.62
N ARG A 120 33.33 5.84 28.10
CA ARG A 120 32.81 5.93 29.47
C ARG A 120 33.69 5.28 30.53
N SER A 121 34.52 4.30 30.15
CA SER A 121 35.40 3.58 31.07
C SER A 121 36.66 4.37 31.48
N SER A 122 36.95 5.48 30.80
CA SER A 122 38.10 6.37 31.04
C SER A 122 39.46 5.64 31.15
N SER A 123 39.59 4.49 30.48
CA SER A 123 40.73 3.59 30.68
C SER A 123 42.03 4.04 30.01
N GLY A 124 42.00 5.02 29.09
CA GLY A 124 43.17 5.46 28.31
C GLY A 124 43.80 4.40 27.40
N VAL A 125 43.36 3.14 27.49
CA VAL A 125 43.86 1.99 26.73
C VAL A 125 43.19 1.94 25.35
N LYS A 126 43.94 1.63 24.28
CA LYS A 126 43.44 1.50 22.88
C LYS A 126 42.88 2.79 22.25
N VAL A 127 43.22 3.97 22.78
CA VAL A 127 42.85 5.29 22.22
C VAL A 127 43.05 5.36 20.71
N ASN A 128 44.27 5.11 20.23
CA ASN A 128 44.61 5.27 18.81
C ASN A 128 43.82 4.33 17.90
N SER A 129 43.65 3.07 18.32
CA SER A 129 42.87 2.08 17.57
C SER A 129 41.39 2.49 17.48
N ASN A 130 40.82 3.02 18.56
CA ASN A 130 39.42 3.45 18.59
C ASN A 130 39.20 4.75 17.80
N ILE A 131 40.15 5.69 17.82
CA ILE A 131 40.11 6.90 16.98
C ILE A 131 40.16 6.52 15.49
N ARG A 132 41.08 5.65 15.09
CA ARG A 132 41.16 5.17 13.69
C ARG A 132 39.90 4.41 13.24
N LEU A 133 39.33 3.59 14.12
CA LEU A 133 38.08 2.90 13.86
C LEU A 133 36.93 3.90 13.67
N LEU A 134 36.88 4.95 14.50
CA LEU A 134 35.90 6.03 14.38
C LEU A 134 36.03 6.78 13.06
N GLU A 135 37.24 7.12 12.63
CA GLU A 135 37.45 7.78 11.33
C GLU A 135 36.99 6.89 10.17
N SER A 136 37.34 5.60 10.21
CA SER A 136 36.91 4.62 9.21
C SER A 136 35.38 4.51 9.16
N VAL A 137 34.73 4.55 10.33
CA VAL A 137 33.28 4.57 10.45
C VAL A 137 32.67 5.85 9.86
N LEU A 138 33.22 7.03 10.16
CA LEU A 138 32.74 8.29 9.60
C LEU A 138 32.85 8.31 8.07
N SER A 139 33.97 7.82 7.52
CA SER A 139 34.16 7.67 6.07
C SER A 139 33.13 6.72 5.45
N LEU A 140 32.84 5.58 6.09
CA LEU A 140 31.81 4.65 5.61
C LEU A 140 30.42 5.27 5.64
N ILE A 141 30.08 6.01 6.71
CA ILE A 141 28.81 6.74 6.79
C ILE A 141 28.71 7.74 5.63
N GLN A 142 29.78 8.51 5.38
CA GLN A 142 29.81 9.48 4.30
C GLN A 142 29.57 8.83 2.93
N VAL A 143 30.14 7.65 2.67
CA VAL A 143 29.89 6.89 1.44
C VAL A 143 28.41 6.52 1.32
N VAL A 144 27.81 6.00 2.40
CA VAL A 144 26.40 5.59 2.41
C VAL A 144 25.46 6.80 2.25
N THR A 145 25.71 7.91 2.93
CA THR A 145 24.87 9.11 2.85
C THR A 145 25.02 9.85 1.53
N SER A 146 26.12 9.61 0.79
CA SER A 146 26.33 10.15 -0.56
C SER A 146 25.71 9.29 -1.66
N ALA A 147 25.34 8.04 -1.36
CA ALA A 147 24.66 7.15 -2.28
C ALA A 147 23.18 7.57 -2.48
N ALA A 148 22.55 7.03 -3.52
CA ALA A 148 21.12 7.26 -3.76
C ALA A 148 20.28 6.81 -2.54
N PRO A 149 19.37 7.65 -2.01
CA PRO A 149 18.54 7.30 -0.86
C PRO A 149 17.71 6.05 -1.15
N HIS A 150 17.71 5.08 -0.23
CA HIS A 150 16.97 3.84 -0.36
C HIS A 150 16.27 3.42 0.94
N PRO A 151 15.02 2.93 0.90
CA PRO A 151 14.26 2.58 2.11
C PRO A 151 14.90 1.52 3.00
N ASP A 152 15.63 0.57 2.41
CA ASP A 152 16.23 -0.57 3.13
C ASP A 152 17.29 -0.15 4.17
N HIS A 153 17.85 1.05 4.01
CA HIS A 153 18.92 1.54 4.89
C HIS A 153 18.41 2.46 5.99
N ILE A 154 17.16 2.95 5.91
CA ILE A 154 16.62 3.98 6.81
C ILE A 154 16.73 3.57 8.28
N VAL A 155 16.23 2.38 8.64
CA VAL A 155 16.23 1.91 10.03
C VAL A 155 17.65 1.79 10.57
N ASP A 156 18.60 1.28 9.78
CA ASP A 156 19.98 1.15 10.23
C ASP A 156 20.70 2.50 10.25
N MET A 157 20.39 3.43 9.35
CA MET A 157 20.88 4.81 9.41
C MET A 157 20.37 5.55 10.66
N ILE A 158 19.11 5.35 11.07
CA ILE A 158 18.59 5.91 12.33
C ILE A 158 19.39 5.36 13.52
N ARG A 159 19.69 4.06 13.55
CA ARG A 159 20.49 3.43 14.61
C ARG A 159 21.94 3.91 14.63
N VAL A 160 22.51 4.22 13.46
CA VAL A 160 23.85 4.82 13.35
C VAL A 160 23.82 6.26 13.85
N HIS A 161 22.82 7.05 13.45
CA HIS A 161 22.62 8.42 13.92
C HIS A 161 22.49 8.48 15.44
N ASP A 162 21.64 7.63 16.03
CA ASP A 162 21.46 7.55 17.48
C ASP A 162 22.76 7.18 18.22
N ALA A 163 23.48 6.17 17.73
CA ALA A 163 24.76 5.77 18.30
C ALA A 163 25.80 6.91 18.23
N LEU A 164 25.84 7.62 17.10
CA LEU A 164 26.77 8.72 16.85
C LEU A 164 26.46 9.94 17.73
N ALA A 165 25.18 10.32 17.85
CA ALA A 165 24.74 11.39 18.73
C ALA A 165 25.08 11.10 20.20
N ASN A 166 24.86 9.86 20.65
CA ASN A 166 25.24 9.43 21.99
C ASN A 166 26.76 9.45 22.22
N LEU A 167 27.56 9.12 21.20
CA LEU A 167 29.01 9.19 21.28
C LEU A 167 29.50 10.64 21.42
N LEU A 168 28.88 11.59 20.70
CA LEU A 168 29.22 13.01 20.76
C LEU A 168 28.99 13.61 22.16
N LEU A 169 28.05 13.08 22.95
CA LEU A 169 27.84 13.51 24.34
C LEU A 169 28.93 13.02 25.30
N VAL A 170 29.66 11.95 24.95
CA VAL A 170 30.60 11.24 25.82
C VAL A 170 32.05 11.62 25.51
N LEU A 171 32.42 11.68 24.23
CA LEU A 171 33.79 11.93 23.77
C LEU A 171 34.40 13.23 24.35
N PRO A 172 33.73 14.40 24.23
CA PRO A 172 34.25 15.66 24.75
C PRO A 172 34.42 15.69 26.27
N LYS A 173 33.57 14.97 27.00
CA LYS A 173 33.57 14.98 28.47
C LYS A 173 34.66 14.09 29.06
N ASN A 174 34.86 12.92 28.47
CA ASN A 174 35.64 11.85 29.10
C ASN A 174 37.00 11.62 28.47
N ILE A 175 37.12 11.84 27.15
CA ILE A 175 38.32 11.46 26.39
C ILE A 175 39.11 12.69 25.96
N VAL A 176 38.48 13.77 25.51
CA VAL A 176 39.19 14.99 25.09
C VAL A 176 40.11 15.54 26.18
N PRO A 177 39.70 15.68 27.47
CA PRO A 177 40.60 16.14 28.53
C PRO A 177 41.82 15.23 28.74
N PHE A 178 41.61 13.91 28.65
CA PHE A 178 42.68 12.92 28.77
C PHE A 178 43.70 13.05 27.62
N LEU A 179 43.24 13.29 26.40
CA LEU A 179 44.11 13.46 25.23
C LEU A 179 44.90 14.76 25.27
N VAL A 180 44.26 15.86 25.67
CA VAL A 180 44.94 17.15 25.85
C VAL A 180 46.05 17.05 26.90
N GLN A 181 45.82 16.29 27.98
CA GLN A 181 46.79 16.15 29.05
C GLN A 181 47.95 15.20 28.73
N ASN A 182 47.73 14.15 27.93
CA ASN A 182 48.71 13.05 27.77
C ASN A 182 49.25 12.89 26.34
N PHE A 183 48.62 13.46 25.31
CA PHE A 183 48.92 13.18 23.91
C PHE A 183 48.76 14.39 22.97
N SER A 184 49.62 15.40 23.11
CA SER A 184 49.63 16.59 22.23
C SER A 184 49.63 16.30 20.71
N PRO A 185 50.32 15.27 20.17
CA PRO A 185 50.29 14.97 18.73
C PRO A 185 48.95 14.41 18.23
N ILE A 186 48.16 13.78 19.10
CA ILE A 186 46.85 13.21 18.76
C ILE A 186 45.79 14.31 18.76
N VAL A 187 45.96 15.33 19.60
CA VAL A 187 45.14 16.54 19.54
C VAL A 187 45.26 17.20 18.17
N ASP A 188 46.46 17.24 17.58
CA ASP A 188 46.67 17.70 16.19
C ASP A 188 46.02 16.79 15.13
N GLU A 189 45.66 15.53 15.43
CA GLU A 189 44.94 14.61 14.52
C GLU A 189 43.41 14.80 14.63
N LEU A 190 42.92 15.12 15.84
CA LEU A 190 41.51 15.45 16.13
C LEU A 190 41.15 16.90 15.75
N ASP A 191 42.14 17.78 15.75
CA ASP A 191 42.07 19.18 15.32
C ASP A 191 43.17 19.46 14.29
N PRO A 192 43.01 18.97 13.05
CA PRO A 192 44.06 19.00 12.05
C PRO A 192 44.35 20.41 11.55
N LYS A 193 45.65 20.77 11.47
CA LYS A 193 46.14 22.01 10.84
C LYS A 193 45.64 22.20 9.38
N ARG A 194 45.22 21.10 8.74
CA ARG A 194 44.53 21.06 7.44
C ARG A 194 43.32 20.11 7.54
N GLY A 195 42.11 20.67 7.59
CA GLY A 195 40.86 19.90 7.66
C GLY A 195 39.88 20.54 8.63
N ALA A 196 38.65 20.02 8.68
CA ALA A 196 37.68 20.43 9.69
C ALA A 196 37.96 19.68 11.00
N PRO A 197 37.80 20.33 12.18
CA PRO A 197 37.90 19.66 13.47
C PRO A 197 36.96 18.45 13.55
N LEU A 198 37.31 17.45 14.36
CA LEU A 198 36.50 16.24 14.49
C LEU A 198 35.05 16.54 14.90
N SER A 199 34.81 17.53 15.76
CA SER A 199 33.46 17.99 16.13
C SER A 199 32.64 18.44 14.92
N VAL A 200 33.23 19.26 14.05
CA VAL A 200 32.61 19.73 12.81
C VAL A 200 32.34 18.56 11.84
N ARG A 201 33.26 17.59 11.76
CA ARG A 201 33.05 16.36 10.98
C ARG A 201 31.88 15.52 11.51
N PHE A 202 31.73 15.41 12.84
CA PHE A 202 30.61 14.72 13.47
C PHE A 202 29.28 15.40 13.20
N GLU A 203 29.21 16.72 13.39
CA GLU A 203 28.00 17.51 13.13
C GLU A 203 27.58 17.39 11.67
N LYS A 204 28.53 17.51 10.74
CA LYS A 204 28.28 17.28 9.32
C LYS A 204 27.76 15.86 9.05
N THR A 205 28.37 14.84 9.66
CA THR A 205 27.94 13.44 9.47
C THR A 205 26.52 13.20 10.00
N LEU A 206 26.18 13.77 11.16
CA LEU A 206 24.82 13.72 11.71
C LEU A 206 23.82 14.43 10.79
N HIS A 207 24.19 15.60 10.26
CA HIS A 207 23.38 16.34 9.30
C HIS A 207 23.15 15.53 8.02
N ASP A 208 24.20 14.95 7.43
CA ASP A 208 24.12 14.14 6.21
C ASP A 208 23.26 12.88 6.43
N LEU A 209 23.35 12.25 7.61
CA LEU A 209 22.45 11.16 8.02
C LEU A 209 20.99 11.61 8.11
N ARG A 210 20.70 12.75 8.77
CA ARG A 210 19.33 13.27 8.86
C ARG A 210 18.75 13.52 7.48
N ARG A 211 19.51 14.19 6.61
CA ARG A 211 19.11 14.46 5.22
C ARG A 211 18.83 13.17 4.45
N SER A 212 19.75 12.20 4.50
CA SER A 212 19.60 10.92 3.80
C SER A 212 18.40 10.12 4.30
N ILE A 213 18.14 10.11 5.61
CA ILE A 213 16.96 9.45 6.22
C ILE A 213 15.67 10.10 5.72
N ARG A 214 15.57 11.44 5.75
CA ARG A 214 14.38 12.18 5.27
C ARG A 214 14.13 11.93 3.78
N SER A 215 15.17 12.03 2.95
CA SER A 215 15.05 11.72 1.52
C SER A 215 14.68 10.25 1.28
N GLY A 216 15.21 9.32 2.08
CA GLY A 216 14.82 7.91 2.03
C GLY A 216 13.34 7.69 2.32
N LEU A 217 12.78 8.38 3.32
CA LEU A 217 11.36 8.31 3.66
C LEU A 217 10.48 8.87 2.53
N GLN A 218 10.92 9.95 1.87
CA GLN A 218 10.24 10.47 0.68
C GLN A 218 10.27 9.46 -0.48
N VAL A 219 11.42 8.83 -0.73
CA VAL A 219 11.54 7.76 -1.73
C VAL A 219 10.64 6.56 -1.38
N LEU A 220 10.55 6.19 -0.10
CA LEU A 220 9.64 5.13 0.36
C LEU A 220 8.18 5.50 0.06
N ASN A 221 7.76 6.73 0.36
CA ASN A 221 6.41 7.20 0.06
C ASN A 221 6.06 7.08 -1.42
N VAL A 222 6.96 7.47 -2.32
CA VAL A 222 6.78 7.34 -3.77
C VAL A 222 6.74 5.86 -4.19
N LYS A 223 7.67 5.05 -3.69
CA LYS A 223 7.73 3.61 -4.00
C LYS A 223 6.46 2.86 -3.59
N ILE A 224 5.85 3.21 -2.45
CA ILE A 224 4.57 2.62 -2.02
C ILE A 224 3.43 3.06 -2.93
N PHE A 225 3.38 4.35 -3.27
CA PHE A 225 2.31 4.90 -4.09
C PHE A 225 2.29 4.32 -5.52
N ASP A 226 3.48 4.08 -6.08
CA ASP A 226 3.69 3.52 -7.42
C ASP A 226 3.79 1.98 -7.43
N TYR A 227 3.77 1.34 -6.25
CA TYR A 227 3.87 -0.11 -6.15
C TYR A 227 2.71 -0.77 -6.92
N THR A 228 3.07 -1.72 -7.78
CA THR A 228 2.12 -2.57 -8.51
C THR A 228 2.55 -4.01 -8.32
N SER A 229 1.63 -4.88 -7.93
CA SER A 229 1.94 -6.30 -7.74
C SER A 229 1.86 -7.04 -9.07
N GLU A 230 2.66 -8.10 -9.28
CA GLU A 230 2.46 -8.99 -10.43
C GLU A 230 1.07 -9.67 -10.35
N VAL A 231 0.67 -10.05 -9.14
CA VAL A 231 -0.56 -10.79 -8.87
C VAL A 231 -1.28 -10.24 -7.65
N VAL A 232 -2.62 -10.18 -7.72
CA VAL A 232 -3.48 -9.88 -6.57
C VAL A 232 -3.90 -11.17 -5.86
N PRO A 233 -4.11 -11.16 -4.53
CA PRO A 233 -4.51 -12.35 -3.78
C PRO A 233 -5.78 -13.01 -4.34
N GLN A 234 -5.71 -14.32 -4.64
CA GLN A 234 -6.89 -15.06 -5.04
C GLN A 234 -7.94 -15.02 -3.91
N GLY A 235 -9.19 -14.67 -4.23
CA GLY A 235 -10.26 -14.56 -3.24
C GLY A 235 -10.25 -13.27 -2.41
N GLY A 236 -9.44 -12.26 -2.76
CA GLY A 236 -9.49 -10.95 -2.11
C GLY A 236 -8.86 -10.93 -0.72
N GLY A 237 -7.87 -11.78 -0.45
CA GLY A 237 -7.14 -11.81 0.82
C GLY A 237 -6.28 -10.57 1.11
N VAL A 238 -5.60 -10.57 2.26
CA VAL A 238 -4.69 -9.49 2.66
C VAL A 238 -3.48 -9.45 1.73
N HIS A 239 -3.15 -8.27 1.22
CA HIS A 239 -2.01 -8.05 0.34
C HIS A 239 -0.69 -8.06 1.12
N GLU A 240 0.37 -8.65 0.55
CA GLU A 240 1.66 -8.81 1.25
C GLU A 240 2.29 -7.45 1.63
N ILE A 241 2.20 -6.47 0.73
CA ILE A 241 2.66 -5.09 1.01
C ILE A 241 2.01 -4.46 2.25
N THR A 242 0.76 -4.80 2.57
CA THR A 242 0.06 -4.33 3.79
C THR A 242 0.78 -4.85 5.03
N LYS A 243 1.08 -6.16 5.05
CA LYS A 243 1.82 -6.81 6.15
C LYS A 243 3.23 -6.25 6.27
N TYR A 244 3.90 -6.12 5.13
CA TYR A 244 5.27 -5.61 5.07
C TYR A 244 5.37 -4.18 5.58
N LEU A 245 4.54 -3.26 5.08
CA LEU A 245 4.63 -1.85 5.44
C LEU A 245 4.33 -1.64 6.92
N LEU A 246 3.35 -2.34 7.49
CA LEU A 246 3.04 -2.23 8.92
C LEU A 246 4.22 -2.71 9.78
N LYS A 247 4.87 -3.82 9.41
CA LYS A 247 6.11 -4.27 10.07
C LYS A 247 7.25 -3.25 9.92
N TYR A 248 7.35 -2.61 8.77
CA TYR A 248 8.34 -1.56 8.54
C TYR A 248 8.07 -0.34 9.42
N ILE A 249 6.82 0.13 9.49
CA ILE A 249 6.37 1.22 10.36
C ILE A 249 6.70 0.89 11.83
N MET A 250 6.40 -0.32 12.30
CA MET A 250 6.77 -0.75 13.64
C MET A 250 8.28 -0.64 13.88
N SER A 251 9.11 -1.04 12.91
CA SER A 251 10.57 -0.91 13.00
C SER A 251 11.05 0.55 13.05
N LEU A 252 10.32 1.48 12.40
CA LEU A 252 10.59 2.92 12.55
C LEU A 252 10.23 3.41 13.96
N LEU A 253 9.09 2.96 14.50
CA LEU A 253 8.62 3.34 15.83
C LEU A 253 9.49 2.80 16.97
N ASP A 254 10.13 1.64 16.80
CA ASP A 254 11.15 1.15 17.72
C ASP A 254 12.31 2.15 17.90
N ASN A 255 12.54 2.99 16.90
CA ASN A 255 13.53 4.07 16.92
C ASN A 255 12.88 5.46 17.06
N GLY A 256 11.63 5.53 17.53
CA GLY A 256 10.78 6.72 17.47
C GLY A 256 11.34 7.95 18.19
N ARG A 257 12.11 7.78 19.26
CA ARG A 257 12.77 8.91 19.95
C ARG A 257 13.80 9.59 19.06
N SER A 258 14.72 8.80 18.50
CA SER A 258 15.77 9.29 17.62
C SER A 258 15.16 9.81 16.31
N LEU A 259 14.15 9.13 15.78
CA LEU A 259 13.45 9.55 14.58
C LEU A 259 12.72 10.90 14.77
N LYS A 260 12.07 11.15 15.91
CA LYS A 260 11.51 12.48 16.23
C LYS A 260 12.57 13.58 16.17
N ILE A 261 13.76 13.34 16.72
CA ILE A 261 14.88 14.30 16.67
C ILE A 261 15.38 14.50 15.23
N ILE A 262 15.46 13.41 14.46
CA ILE A 262 15.91 13.44 13.05
C ILE A 262 14.91 14.21 12.17
N LEU A 263 13.62 14.07 12.42
CA LEU A 263 12.58 14.70 11.61
C LEU A 263 12.44 16.21 11.84
N VAL A 264 12.85 16.73 13.00
CA VAL A 264 12.93 18.19 13.23
C VAL A 264 13.92 18.80 12.24
N SER A 265 13.44 19.75 11.41
CA SER A 265 14.28 20.47 10.45
C SER A 265 15.29 21.37 11.16
N ASP A 266 16.53 21.42 10.65
CA ASP A 266 17.48 22.48 11.03
C ASP A 266 17.07 23.78 10.31
N GLU A 267 17.34 24.95 10.90
CA GLU A 267 17.00 26.27 10.32
C GLU A 267 17.59 26.50 8.90
N GLN A 268 18.61 25.73 8.52
CA GLN A 268 19.21 25.74 7.18
C GLN A 268 18.41 24.98 6.09
N ASP A 269 17.44 24.13 6.45
CA ASP A 269 16.65 23.31 5.54
C ASP A 269 15.22 23.88 5.35
N ALA A 270 15.11 25.19 5.14
CA ALA A 270 13.83 25.93 4.98
C ALA A 270 12.93 25.45 3.81
N VAL A 271 13.39 24.48 3.01
CA VAL A 271 12.69 23.93 1.83
C VAL A 271 11.90 22.66 2.16
N VAL A 272 12.16 21.99 3.29
CA VAL A 272 11.45 20.75 3.68
C VAL A 272 10.51 21.06 4.85
N ALA A 273 9.19 20.92 4.61
CA ALA A 273 8.19 21.05 5.66
C ALA A 273 8.54 20.15 6.85
N MET A 274 8.36 20.65 8.08
CA MET A 274 8.51 19.82 9.27
C MET A 274 7.46 18.72 9.26
N GLU A 275 7.85 17.52 8.85
CA GLU A 275 7.03 16.32 8.97
C GLU A 275 7.18 15.78 10.39
N THR A 276 6.10 15.72 11.15
CA THR A 276 6.13 15.02 12.44
C THR A 276 6.21 13.51 12.21
N LEU A 277 6.64 12.74 13.22
CA LEU A 277 6.60 11.27 13.14
C LEU A 277 5.17 10.77 12.85
N GLN A 278 4.17 11.47 13.35
CA GLN A 278 2.76 11.18 13.06
C GLN A 278 2.45 11.39 11.58
N ASP A 279 2.89 12.50 10.98
CA ASP A 279 2.68 12.80 9.55
C ASP A 279 3.32 11.75 8.65
N VAL A 280 4.56 11.32 8.97
CA VAL A 280 5.25 10.27 8.22
C VAL A 280 4.46 8.97 8.25
N VAL A 281 4.03 8.52 9.43
CA VAL A 281 3.28 7.26 9.58
C VAL A 281 1.90 7.35 8.92
N ALA A 282 1.19 8.45 9.11
CA ALA A 282 -0.11 8.69 8.49
C ALA A 282 0.00 8.72 6.95
N THR A 283 1.04 9.34 6.41
CA THR A 283 1.29 9.41 4.96
C THR A 283 1.61 8.03 4.38
N LEU A 284 2.46 7.25 5.04
CA LEU A 284 2.77 5.87 4.62
C LEU A 284 1.50 5.01 4.55
N ILE A 285 0.63 5.11 5.57
CA ILE A 285 -0.65 4.39 5.59
C ILE A 285 -1.59 4.92 4.50
N CYS A 286 -1.74 6.24 4.32
CA CYS A 286 -2.60 6.81 3.27
C CYS A 286 -2.15 6.33 1.87
N HIS A 287 -0.84 6.33 1.58
CA HIS A 287 -0.31 5.84 0.31
C HIS A 287 -0.54 4.33 0.11
N LEU A 288 -0.44 3.54 1.18
CA LEU A 288 -0.80 2.12 1.14
C LEU A 288 -2.28 1.94 0.79
N GLU A 289 -3.18 2.67 1.43
CA GLU A 289 -4.62 2.60 1.14
C GLU A 289 -4.94 2.99 -0.31
N ILE A 290 -4.32 4.06 -0.82
CA ILE A 290 -4.47 4.49 -2.22
C ILE A 290 -3.99 3.38 -3.17
N MET A 291 -2.83 2.79 -2.89
CA MET A 291 -2.29 1.71 -3.70
C MET A 291 -3.20 0.46 -3.64
N LEU A 292 -3.73 0.10 -2.48
CA LEU A 292 -4.68 -1.00 -2.34
C LEU A 292 -5.96 -0.74 -3.14
N GLU A 293 -6.50 0.48 -3.11
CA GLU A 293 -7.64 0.84 -3.95
C GLU A 293 -7.30 0.69 -5.44
N LYS A 294 -6.10 1.11 -5.90
CA LYS A 294 -5.65 0.89 -7.29
C LYS A 294 -5.62 -0.61 -7.64
N GLU A 295 -4.97 -1.44 -6.82
CA GLU A 295 -4.88 -2.90 -7.05
C GLU A 295 -6.26 -3.58 -7.02
N SER A 296 -7.19 -3.08 -6.21
CA SER A 296 -8.55 -3.63 -6.12
C SER A 296 -9.31 -3.55 -7.46
N HIS A 297 -8.98 -2.60 -8.33
CA HIS A 297 -9.60 -2.48 -9.66
C HIS A 297 -9.19 -3.60 -10.64
N ARG A 298 -8.22 -4.44 -10.27
CA ARG A 298 -7.84 -5.61 -11.07
C ARG A 298 -8.83 -6.76 -10.94
N TYR A 299 -9.69 -6.75 -9.91
CA TYR A 299 -10.78 -7.70 -9.79
C TYR A 299 -11.94 -7.31 -10.70
N LYS A 300 -12.38 -8.24 -11.55
CA LYS A 300 -13.55 -8.04 -12.42
C LYS A 300 -14.86 -8.02 -11.64
N ASP A 301 -14.95 -8.80 -10.57
CA ASP A 301 -16.11 -8.86 -9.70
C ASP A 301 -16.08 -7.72 -8.69
N ALA A 302 -17.10 -6.87 -8.73
CA ALA A 302 -17.19 -5.69 -7.87
C ALA A 302 -17.36 -6.05 -6.37
N GLY A 303 -17.96 -7.21 -6.07
CA GLY A 303 -18.02 -7.76 -4.73
C GLY A 303 -16.64 -8.18 -4.24
N LEU A 304 -15.87 -8.87 -5.07
CA LEU A 304 -14.51 -9.28 -4.76
C LEU A 304 -13.57 -8.09 -4.58
N LYS A 305 -13.76 -7.01 -5.36
CA LYS A 305 -13.09 -5.71 -5.13
C LYS A 305 -13.33 -5.22 -3.69
N GLN A 306 -14.59 -5.19 -3.24
CA GLN A 306 -14.89 -4.76 -1.87
C GLN A 306 -14.39 -5.75 -0.81
N MET A 307 -14.45 -7.05 -1.06
CA MET A 307 -13.89 -8.07 -0.17
C MET A 307 -12.40 -7.85 0.08
N PHE A 308 -11.65 -7.54 -0.98
CA PHE A 308 -10.24 -7.18 -0.88
C PHE A 308 -10.01 -5.96 0.02
N MET A 309 -10.81 -4.90 -0.15
CA MET A 309 -10.71 -3.72 0.70
C MET A 309 -11.07 -4.03 2.17
N VAL A 310 -12.14 -4.80 2.41
CA VAL A 310 -12.55 -5.23 3.76
C VAL A 310 -11.42 -5.97 4.47
N ASN A 311 -10.81 -6.95 3.82
CA ASN A 311 -9.72 -7.73 4.42
C ASN A 311 -8.49 -6.86 4.74
N ASN A 312 -8.08 -5.98 3.83
CA ASN A 312 -6.89 -5.16 4.04
C ASN A 312 -7.12 -4.04 5.06
N VAL A 313 -8.26 -3.33 5.00
CA VAL A 313 -8.60 -2.27 5.96
C VAL A 313 -8.78 -2.87 7.36
N ASN A 314 -9.42 -4.03 7.50
CA ASN A 314 -9.54 -4.70 8.79
C ASN A 314 -8.19 -5.16 9.34
N PHE A 315 -7.31 -5.71 8.49
CA PHE A 315 -5.97 -6.10 8.91
C PHE A 315 -5.18 -4.87 9.40
N LEU A 316 -5.20 -3.78 8.65
CA LEU A 316 -4.55 -2.53 9.00
C LEU A 316 -5.08 -1.96 10.33
N LEU A 317 -6.41 -1.85 10.46
CA LEU A 317 -7.06 -1.37 11.68
C LEU A 317 -6.66 -2.22 12.89
N HIS A 318 -6.71 -3.54 12.77
CA HIS A 318 -6.34 -4.45 13.86
C HIS A 318 -4.86 -4.30 14.27
N GLN A 319 -3.95 -4.19 13.30
CA GLN A 319 -2.53 -3.98 13.60
C GLN A 319 -2.28 -2.63 14.28
N VAL A 320 -2.98 -1.57 13.87
CA VAL A 320 -2.88 -0.27 14.54
C VAL A 320 -3.44 -0.32 15.95
N GLU A 321 -4.64 -0.88 16.14
CA GLU A 321 -5.28 -1.00 17.47
C GLU A 321 -4.43 -1.80 18.47
N CYS A 322 -3.64 -2.78 17.99
CA CYS A 322 -2.80 -3.65 18.82
C CYS A 322 -1.33 -3.18 18.95
N SER A 323 -0.96 -1.99 18.46
CA SER A 323 0.43 -1.52 18.48
C SER A 323 0.56 -0.05 18.93
N GLU A 324 1.81 0.39 19.12
CA GLU A 324 2.15 1.78 19.46
C GLU A 324 1.70 2.80 18.39
N ILE A 325 1.33 2.32 17.19
CA ILE A 325 0.79 3.18 16.12
C ILE A 325 -0.51 3.86 16.60
N ARG A 326 -1.34 3.19 17.40
CA ARG A 326 -2.57 3.80 17.95
C ARG A 326 -2.27 5.04 18.80
N TYR A 327 -1.28 4.98 19.68
CA TYR A 327 -0.91 6.12 20.52
C TYR A 327 -0.35 7.28 19.71
N LEU A 328 0.28 6.99 18.57
CA LEU A 328 0.81 8.00 17.67
C LEU A 328 -0.28 8.68 16.83
N LEU A 329 -1.24 7.91 16.28
CA LEU A 329 -2.27 8.43 15.38
C LEU A 329 -3.51 8.95 16.12
N GLY A 330 -3.77 8.47 17.33
CA GLY A 330 -4.91 8.85 18.16
C GLY A 330 -6.20 8.08 17.88
N ASP A 331 -7.14 8.13 18.82
CA ASP A 331 -8.40 7.39 18.75
C ASP A 331 -9.33 7.90 17.63
N ASP A 332 -9.25 9.18 17.24
CA ASP A 332 -10.03 9.74 16.11
C ASP A 332 -9.69 9.04 14.79
N TRP A 333 -8.39 8.74 14.56
CA TRP A 333 -7.95 7.99 13.40
C TRP A 333 -8.54 6.58 13.40
N VAL A 334 -8.57 5.92 14.56
CA VAL A 334 -9.13 4.56 14.72
C VAL A 334 -10.64 4.56 14.46
N LEU A 335 -11.38 5.52 15.02
CA LEU A 335 -12.82 5.65 14.80
C LEU A 335 -13.15 5.83 13.32
N LYS A 336 -12.41 6.71 12.64
CA LYS A 336 -12.55 6.94 11.21
C LYS A 336 -12.35 5.67 10.37
N HIS A 337 -11.28 4.92 10.63
CA HIS A 337 -10.99 3.69 9.87
C HIS A 337 -11.97 2.56 10.20
N ARG A 338 -12.53 2.55 11.41
CA ARG A 338 -13.64 1.65 11.76
C ARG A 338 -14.90 1.97 10.96
N ASP A 339 -15.21 3.25 10.76
CA ASP A 339 -16.35 3.65 9.92
C ASP A 339 -16.10 3.38 8.44
N GLN A 340 -14.89 3.61 7.94
CA GLN A 340 -14.48 3.20 6.59
C GLN A 340 -14.62 1.69 6.37
N LEU A 341 -14.25 0.86 7.37
CA LEU A 341 -14.44 -0.58 7.31
C LEU A 341 -15.94 -0.96 7.23
N LYS A 342 -16.80 -0.36 8.05
CA LYS A 342 -18.26 -0.58 7.98
C LYS A 342 -18.83 -0.19 6.62
N ASP A 343 -18.32 0.89 6.04
CA ASP A 343 -18.66 1.37 4.72
C ASP A 343 -18.32 0.33 3.63
N HIS A 344 -17.10 -0.21 3.65
CA HIS A 344 -16.70 -1.27 2.72
C HIS A 344 -17.53 -2.55 2.89
N ILE A 345 -17.81 -2.96 4.14
CA ILE A 345 -18.69 -4.11 4.43
C ILE A 345 -20.09 -3.87 3.87
N SER A 346 -20.65 -2.67 4.07
CA SER A 346 -21.98 -2.33 3.57
C SER A 346 -22.04 -2.32 2.05
N ARG A 347 -21.03 -1.74 1.38
CA ARG A 347 -20.92 -1.77 -0.09
C ARG A 347 -20.78 -3.20 -0.61
N PHE A 348 -19.95 -4.01 0.03
CA PHE A 348 -19.81 -5.43 -0.27
C PHE A 348 -21.18 -6.13 -0.24
N ILE A 349 -21.89 -6.07 0.89
CA ILE A 349 -23.18 -6.75 1.06
C ILE A 349 -24.21 -6.24 0.04
N ASN A 350 -24.23 -4.94 -0.24
CA ASN A 350 -25.16 -4.36 -1.20
C ASN A 350 -24.88 -4.80 -2.63
N ILE A 351 -23.63 -4.72 -3.09
CA ILE A 351 -23.23 -5.07 -4.45
C ILE A 351 -23.33 -6.59 -4.67
N SER A 352 -22.78 -7.38 -3.76
CA SER A 352 -22.65 -8.83 -3.95
C SER A 352 -23.97 -9.58 -3.86
N TRP A 353 -24.98 -9.02 -3.20
CA TRP A 353 -26.29 -9.65 -3.03
C TRP A 353 -27.41 -8.89 -3.77
N GLU A 354 -27.07 -7.90 -4.61
CA GLU A 354 -28.05 -7.07 -5.32
C GLU A 354 -28.97 -7.93 -6.20
N SER A 355 -28.41 -8.83 -7.01
CA SER A 355 -29.19 -9.67 -7.94
C SER A 355 -30.17 -10.59 -7.19
N VAL A 356 -29.72 -11.18 -6.08
CA VAL A 356 -30.55 -12.01 -5.20
C VAL A 356 -31.69 -11.16 -4.60
N MET A 357 -31.37 -9.96 -4.10
CA MET A 357 -32.36 -9.07 -3.49
C MET A 357 -33.36 -8.52 -4.52
N CYS A 358 -32.96 -8.31 -5.78
CA CYS A 358 -33.85 -7.84 -6.84
C CYS A 358 -35.02 -8.79 -7.12
N CYS A 359 -34.86 -10.08 -6.84
CA CYS A 359 -35.92 -11.08 -6.97
C CYS A 359 -37.16 -10.70 -6.14
N PHE A 360 -36.98 -10.05 -4.99
CA PHE A 360 -38.07 -9.64 -4.10
C PHE A 360 -38.72 -8.30 -4.47
N HIS A 361 -38.07 -7.49 -5.31
CA HIS A 361 -38.48 -6.11 -5.61
C HIS A 361 -39.26 -5.96 -6.92
N VAL A 362 -39.43 -7.04 -7.70
CA VAL A 362 -40.22 -7.01 -8.94
C VAL A 362 -41.68 -6.71 -8.60
N LYS A 363 -42.07 -5.43 -8.68
CA LYS A 363 -43.48 -5.02 -8.64
C LYS A 363 -44.18 -5.69 -9.80
N THR A 364 -45.00 -6.68 -9.48
CA THR A 364 -45.86 -7.39 -10.42
C THR A 364 -46.97 -6.44 -10.88
N ASN A 365 -46.62 -5.53 -11.77
CA ASN A 365 -47.60 -4.70 -12.46
C ASN A 365 -48.41 -5.61 -13.39
N LYS A 366 -49.65 -5.90 -12.95
CA LYS A 366 -50.84 -6.19 -13.75
C LYS A 366 -51.14 -7.61 -14.28
N ILE A 367 -50.47 -8.69 -13.86
CA ILE A 367 -50.97 -10.05 -14.16
C ILE A 367 -50.83 -10.99 -12.94
N SER A 368 -51.97 -11.24 -12.27
CA SER A 368 -52.09 -11.94 -10.98
C SER A 368 -51.82 -13.47 -11.02
N ILE A 369 -51.63 -14.06 -12.21
CA ILE A 369 -51.64 -15.53 -12.36
C ILE A 369 -50.22 -16.12 -12.47
N PHE A 370 -49.23 -15.35 -12.96
CA PHE A 370 -47.85 -15.82 -13.23
C PHE A 370 -46.75 -15.18 -12.36
N SER A 371 -47.11 -14.43 -11.33
CA SER A 371 -46.20 -13.50 -10.65
C SER A 371 -45.23 -14.09 -9.61
N SER A 372 -45.44 -15.30 -9.10
CA SER A 372 -44.65 -15.88 -7.99
C SER A 372 -43.80 -17.10 -8.36
N LEU A 373 -44.17 -17.81 -9.43
CA LEU A 373 -43.51 -19.03 -9.90
C LEU A 373 -42.11 -18.77 -10.51
N PRO A 374 -41.94 -17.79 -11.43
CA PRO A 374 -40.63 -17.48 -12.00
C PRO A 374 -39.66 -16.92 -10.95
N THR A 375 -40.18 -16.19 -9.97
CA THR A 375 -39.37 -15.44 -9.00
C THR A 375 -38.58 -16.33 -8.05
N LEU A 376 -39.18 -17.40 -7.51
CA LEU A 376 -38.47 -18.32 -6.61
C LEU A 376 -37.40 -19.15 -7.35
N GLN A 377 -37.64 -19.49 -8.62
CA GLN A 377 -36.65 -20.18 -9.44
C GLN A 377 -35.45 -19.28 -9.76
N ILE A 378 -35.71 -18.01 -10.13
CA ILE A 378 -34.66 -17.01 -10.36
C ILE A 378 -33.89 -16.74 -9.06
N PHE A 379 -34.59 -16.63 -7.93
CA PHE A 379 -33.98 -16.50 -6.62
C PHE A 379 -33.02 -17.66 -6.32
N ASN A 380 -33.48 -18.91 -6.46
CA ASN A 380 -32.63 -20.08 -6.19
C ASN A 380 -31.36 -20.07 -7.06
N LEU A 381 -31.51 -19.73 -8.35
CA LEU A 381 -30.39 -19.64 -9.28
C LEU A 381 -29.37 -18.56 -8.88
N GLU A 382 -29.85 -17.33 -8.61
CA GLU A 382 -28.99 -16.21 -8.22
C GLU A 382 -28.34 -16.44 -6.85
N PHE A 383 -29.10 -17.01 -5.90
CA PHE A 383 -28.60 -17.40 -4.59
C PHE A 383 -27.49 -18.44 -4.71
N GLU A 384 -27.74 -19.57 -5.40
CA GLU A 384 -26.77 -20.65 -5.54
C GLU A 384 -25.49 -20.20 -6.24
N LYS A 385 -25.61 -19.37 -7.28
CA LYS A 385 -24.47 -18.76 -7.98
C LYS A 385 -23.65 -17.89 -7.04
N THR A 386 -24.31 -16.99 -6.31
CA THR A 386 -23.67 -16.06 -5.37
C THR A 386 -23.02 -16.81 -4.22
N TYR A 387 -23.75 -17.73 -3.61
CA TYR A 387 -23.30 -18.60 -2.54
C TYR A 387 -22.06 -19.42 -2.95
N SER A 388 -22.13 -20.13 -4.08
CA SER A 388 -21.03 -20.98 -4.54
C SER A 388 -19.76 -20.18 -4.82
N THR A 389 -19.93 -18.97 -5.36
CA THR A 389 -18.80 -18.06 -5.62
C THR A 389 -18.19 -17.55 -4.32
N GLN A 390 -19.03 -17.08 -3.39
CA GLN A 390 -18.57 -16.49 -2.13
C GLN A 390 -18.05 -17.53 -1.12
N LYS A 391 -18.44 -18.80 -1.26
CA LYS A 391 -17.90 -19.90 -0.45
C LYS A 391 -16.39 -20.11 -0.67
N THR A 392 -15.88 -19.77 -1.86
CA THR A 392 -14.44 -19.84 -2.17
C THR A 392 -13.67 -18.58 -1.79
N TRP A 393 -14.32 -17.56 -1.25
CA TRP A 393 -13.65 -16.34 -0.78
C TRP A 393 -13.24 -16.53 0.68
N LYS A 394 -12.25 -15.77 1.13
CA LYS A 394 -11.71 -15.92 2.48
C LYS A 394 -11.73 -14.60 3.23
N VAL A 395 -12.25 -14.63 4.45
CA VAL A 395 -12.07 -13.57 5.44
C VAL A 395 -11.23 -14.13 6.58
N GLU A 396 -9.99 -13.67 6.72
CA GLU A 396 -9.02 -14.24 7.67
C GLU A 396 -9.44 -14.03 9.13
N ASN A 397 -10.08 -12.90 9.45
CA ASN A 397 -10.49 -12.58 10.81
C ASN A 397 -11.84 -13.26 11.15
N PRO A 398 -11.90 -14.19 12.12
CA PRO A 398 -13.12 -14.96 12.42
C PRO A 398 -14.27 -14.10 12.93
N LEU A 399 -13.99 -13.05 13.70
CA LEU A 399 -15.02 -12.15 14.24
C LEU A 399 -15.65 -11.31 13.13
N LEU A 400 -14.82 -10.71 12.26
CA LEU A 400 -15.29 -9.99 11.08
C LEU A 400 -16.14 -10.91 10.19
N ARG A 401 -15.63 -12.11 9.93
CA ARG A 401 -16.32 -13.12 9.13
C ARG A 401 -17.69 -13.47 9.70
N SER A 402 -17.77 -13.74 11.00
CA SER A 402 -19.02 -14.01 11.70
C SER A 402 -20.00 -12.83 11.60
N ASN A 403 -19.51 -11.60 11.74
CA ASN A 403 -20.34 -10.40 11.63
C ASN A 403 -20.87 -10.21 10.21
N MET A 404 -20.04 -10.42 9.19
CA MET A 404 -20.45 -10.34 7.78
C MET A 404 -21.50 -11.40 7.44
N ARG A 405 -21.30 -12.65 7.87
CA ARG A 405 -22.31 -13.73 7.72
C ARG A 405 -23.63 -13.33 8.33
N LYS A 406 -23.60 -12.85 9.58
CA LYS A 406 -24.78 -12.37 10.28
C LYS A 406 -25.50 -11.26 9.51
N SER A 407 -24.80 -10.24 9.05
CA SER A 407 -25.40 -9.13 8.29
C SER A 407 -26.00 -9.57 6.95
N VAL A 408 -25.35 -10.51 6.23
CA VAL A 408 -25.92 -11.09 5.01
C VAL A 408 -27.18 -11.90 5.34
N SER A 409 -27.11 -12.75 6.37
CA SER A 409 -28.22 -13.59 6.82
C SER A 409 -29.43 -12.77 7.23
N GLU A 410 -29.25 -11.80 8.13
CA GLU A 410 -30.31 -10.90 8.58
C GLU A 410 -30.99 -10.19 7.41
N LYS A 411 -30.21 -9.64 6.47
CA LYS A 411 -30.74 -8.92 5.31
C LYS A 411 -31.52 -9.84 4.36
N LEU A 412 -30.95 -11.00 4.03
CA LEU A 412 -31.49 -11.90 3.03
C LEU A 412 -32.71 -12.66 3.55
N VAL A 413 -32.58 -13.25 4.73
CA VAL A 413 -33.63 -14.07 5.35
C VAL A 413 -34.83 -13.22 5.69
N GLN A 414 -34.63 -12.00 6.20
CA GLN A 414 -35.75 -11.08 6.44
C GLN A 414 -36.54 -10.78 5.16
N ALA A 415 -35.86 -10.48 4.05
CA ALA A 415 -36.52 -10.21 2.78
C ALA A 415 -37.23 -11.45 2.20
N TYR A 416 -36.58 -12.62 2.32
CA TYR A 416 -37.14 -13.90 1.89
C TYR A 416 -38.40 -14.26 2.68
N THR A 417 -38.36 -14.19 4.01
CA THR A 417 -39.50 -14.47 4.88
C THR A 417 -40.67 -13.54 4.59
N THR A 418 -40.43 -12.23 4.46
CA THR A 418 -41.48 -11.27 4.07
C THR A 418 -42.06 -11.61 2.69
N TYR A 419 -41.25 -12.05 1.73
CA TYR A 419 -41.75 -12.50 0.42
C TYR A 419 -42.66 -13.74 0.54
N LEU A 420 -42.26 -14.74 1.33
CA LEU A 420 -43.05 -15.95 1.57
C LEU A 420 -44.39 -15.63 2.23
N GLU A 421 -44.40 -14.74 3.22
CA GLU A 421 -45.61 -14.30 3.92
C GLU A 421 -46.61 -13.61 2.99
N ASN A 422 -46.13 -12.85 2.01
CA ASN A 422 -46.99 -12.20 1.01
C ASN A 422 -47.53 -13.19 -0.04
N HIS A 423 -46.98 -14.41 -0.12
CA HIS A 423 -47.32 -15.43 -1.13
C HIS A 423 -47.71 -16.79 -0.52
N LYS A 424 -48.26 -16.81 0.71
CA LYS A 424 -48.59 -17.99 1.53
C LYS A 424 -49.28 -19.15 0.80
N ASN A 425 -50.10 -18.85 -0.22
CA ASN A 425 -50.89 -19.86 -0.94
C ASN A 425 -50.12 -20.61 -2.04
N LYS A 426 -49.01 -20.03 -2.56
CA LYS A 426 -48.25 -20.57 -3.70
C LYS A 426 -46.80 -20.91 -3.35
N ALA A 427 -46.21 -20.21 -2.38
CA ALA A 427 -44.79 -20.34 -2.05
C ALA A 427 -44.38 -21.72 -1.50
N PRO A 428 -45.11 -22.39 -0.58
CA PRO A 428 -44.67 -23.67 0.01
C PRO A 428 -44.52 -24.81 -1.02
N LYS A 429 -45.22 -24.74 -2.16
CA LYS A 429 -45.17 -25.77 -3.20
C LYS A 429 -43.94 -25.67 -4.12
N LEU A 430 -43.21 -24.55 -4.05
CA LEU A 430 -42.13 -24.18 -4.96
C LEU A 430 -40.84 -23.82 -4.22
N MET A 431 -40.90 -23.87 -2.91
CA MET A 431 -39.82 -23.52 -2.01
C MET A 431 -38.76 -24.62 -2.04
N LYS A 432 -37.54 -24.25 -2.42
CA LYS A 432 -36.37 -25.15 -2.35
C LYS A 432 -35.67 -25.07 -0.99
N TYR A 433 -35.67 -23.89 -0.38
CA TYR A 433 -34.99 -23.57 0.87
C TYR A 433 -35.97 -22.97 1.86
N THR A 434 -36.01 -23.47 3.08
CA THR A 434 -36.63 -22.78 4.22
C THR A 434 -35.78 -21.57 4.64
N PRO A 435 -36.33 -20.58 5.36
CA PRO A 435 -35.54 -19.54 6.01
C PRO A 435 -34.36 -20.11 6.83
N GLU A 436 -34.60 -21.20 7.55
CA GLU A 436 -33.61 -21.90 8.37
C GLU A 436 -32.50 -22.55 7.51
N ASP A 437 -32.85 -23.17 6.37
CA ASP A 437 -31.86 -23.72 5.43
C ASP A 437 -30.95 -22.62 4.87
N LEU A 438 -31.49 -21.41 4.61
CA LEU A 438 -30.70 -20.28 4.15
C LEU A 438 -29.73 -19.80 5.24
N GLU A 439 -30.17 -19.70 6.50
CA GLU A 439 -29.29 -19.33 7.61
C GLU A 439 -28.13 -20.32 7.77
N GLU A 440 -28.42 -21.63 7.70
CA GLU A 440 -27.41 -22.67 7.78
C GLU A 440 -26.39 -22.55 6.64
N LEU A 441 -26.86 -22.43 5.39
CA LEU A 441 -25.97 -22.26 4.24
C LEU A 441 -25.12 -21.00 4.35
N LEU A 442 -25.70 -19.86 4.72
CA LEU A 442 -24.98 -18.59 4.84
C LEU A 442 -23.91 -18.62 5.94
N SER A 443 -24.03 -19.52 6.91
CA SER A 443 -23.03 -19.72 7.95
C SER A 443 -21.69 -20.28 7.43
N ASP A 444 -21.68 -20.88 6.24
CA ASP A 444 -20.49 -21.42 5.56
C ASP A 444 -19.73 -20.38 4.71
N LEU A 445 -20.28 -19.18 4.51
CA LEU A 445 -19.70 -18.21 3.59
C LEU A 445 -18.32 -17.74 4.03
N PHE A 446 -17.42 -17.47 3.08
CA PHE A 446 -16.11 -16.88 3.38
C PHE A 446 -15.13 -17.78 4.15
N GLU A 447 -15.34 -19.10 4.18
CA GLU A 447 -14.39 -20.06 4.78
C GLU A 447 -13.10 -20.19 3.94
N GLY A 448 -13.22 -20.24 2.61
CA GLY A 448 -12.12 -20.03 1.64
C GLY A 448 -10.95 -21.01 1.67
#